data_AF-A0A954P550-F1
#
_entry.id   AF-A0A954P550-F1
#
_cell.length_a   1.000
_cell.length_b   1.000
_cell.length_c   1.000
_cell.angle_alpha   90.00
_cell.angle_beta   90.00
_cell.angle_gamma   90.00
#
_symmetry.space_group_name_H-M   'P 1'
#
loop_
_entity.id
_entity.type
_entity.pdbx_description
1 polymer ?
#
loop_
_entity_poly.entity_id
_entity_poly.type
_entity_poly.pdbx_seq_one_letter_code
_entity_poly.pdbx_strand_id
1 'polypeptide(L)'
;MVKAGSVGLLGLGMNHVEALRSAQAASAAPRGSAKSCIYIFLSGGLAQQDSFDPKPEAPDGVRSEFAPIATETPGISICEHLPLLAQRSRMWSLVRSLSHPTNGHTLGHYFMLTGRSEKSPGFRGDRVPRSSDWPSIASMVGD
;
A
#
# COMPACT_ATOMS: atom_id res chain seq x y z
N MET A 1 -23.87 -33.12 35.27
CA MET A 1 -23.26 -32.16 34.33
C MET A 1 -21.78 -32.06 34.64
N VAL A 2 -20.90 -32.52 33.75
CA VAL A 2 -19.44 -32.43 33.96
C VAL A 2 -18.97 -31.11 33.35
N LYS A 3 -18.41 -30.22 34.17
CA LYS A 3 -17.73 -29.00 33.72
C LYS A 3 -16.24 -29.32 33.64
N ALA A 4 -15.75 -29.69 32.46
CA ALA A 4 -14.33 -29.92 32.23
C ALA A 4 -13.65 -28.57 31.93
N GLY A 5 -12.72 -28.16 32.78
CA GLY A 5 -11.76 -27.09 32.50
C GLY A 5 -10.38 -27.70 32.30
N SER A 6 -9.75 -27.47 31.16
CA SER A 6 -8.36 -27.85 30.93
C SER A 6 -7.43 -26.79 31.51
N VAL A 7 -6.46 -27.20 32.33
CA VAL A 7 -5.33 -26.36 32.74
C VAL A 7 -4.27 -26.51 31.65
N GLY A 8 -4.03 -25.46 30.87
CA GLY A 8 -2.88 -25.42 29.96
C GLY A 8 -1.58 -25.36 30.77
N LEU A 9 -0.52 -26.03 30.31
CA LEU A 9 0.79 -26.14 30.98
C LEU A 9 1.46 -24.79 31.37
N LEU A 10 0.91 -23.66 30.90
CA LEU A 10 1.42 -22.31 31.14
C LEU A 10 0.56 -21.50 32.13
N GLY A 11 -0.37 -22.12 32.87
CA GLY A 11 -1.21 -21.44 33.87
C GLY A 11 -2.32 -20.55 33.29
N LEU A 12 -2.50 -20.56 31.96
CA LEU A 12 -3.56 -19.84 31.29
C LEU A 12 -4.88 -20.62 31.41
N GLY A 13 -5.83 -20.03 32.12
CA GLY A 13 -7.21 -20.51 32.29
C GLY A 13 -8.24 -19.65 31.55
N MET A 14 -9.51 -20.10 31.51
CA MET A 14 -10.60 -19.38 30.84
C MET A 14 -10.79 -17.93 31.33
N ASN A 15 -10.47 -17.65 32.59
CA ASN A 15 -10.46 -16.32 33.18
C ASN A 15 -9.45 -15.35 32.54
N HIS A 16 -8.46 -15.86 31.81
CA HIS A 16 -7.49 -15.05 31.08
C HIS A 16 -7.93 -14.78 29.63
N VAL A 17 -8.90 -15.55 29.10
CA VAL A 17 -9.36 -15.41 27.71
C VAL A 17 -10.03 -14.05 27.48
N GLU A 18 -10.78 -13.56 28.47
CA GLU A 18 -11.45 -12.26 28.37
C GLU A 18 -10.44 -11.10 28.39
N ALA A 19 -9.44 -11.16 29.26
CA ALA A 19 -8.34 -10.19 29.31
C ALA A 19 -7.47 -10.21 28.03
N LEU A 20 -7.24 -11.38 27.43
CA LEU A 20 -6.52 -11.50 26.16
C LEU A 20 -7.34 -10.93 24.98
N ARG A 21 -8.65 -11.19 24.94
CA ARG A 21 -9.56 -10.62 23.92
C ARG A 21 -9.66 -9.09 24.03
N SER A 22 -9.72 -8.55 25.24
CA SER A 22 -9.78 -7.11 25.45
C SER A 22 -8.46 -6.40 25.13
N ALA A 23 -7.31 -7.02 25.43
CA ALA A 23 -6.00 -6.51 25.03
C ALA A 23 -5.85 -6.42 23.49
N GLN A 24 -6.45 -7.37 22.76
CA GLN A 24 -6.51 -7.33 21.29
C GLN A 24 -7.46 -6.24 20.76
N ALA A 25 -8.53 -5.91 21.49
CA ALA A 25 -9.44 -4.83 21.12
C ALA A 25 -8.86 -3.43 21.41
N ALA A 26 -8.06 -3.28 22.47
CA ALA A 26 -7.41 -2.00 22.84
C ALA A 26 -6.31 -1.57 21.86
N SER A 27 -5.82 -2.50 21.03
CA SER A 27 -4.87 -2.24 19.94
C SER A 27 -5.53 -2.11 18.57
N ALA A 28 -6.86 -2.19 18.49
CA ALA A 28 -7.56 -2.02 17.24
C ALA A 28 -7.55 -0.53 16.85
N ALA A 29 -6.71 -0.20 15.86
CA ALA A 29 -6.82 1.08 15.16
C ALA A 29 -8.29 1.31 14.74
N PRO A 30 -8.77 2.57 14.74
CA PRO A 30 -10.13 2.87 14.30
C PRO A 30 -10.40 2.19 12.96
N ARG A 31 -11.48 1.39 12.88
CA ARG A 31 -11.89 0.82 11.59
C ARG A 31 -12.26 1.97 10.66
N GLY A 32 -11.60 2.04 9.52
CA GLY A 32 -12.00 2.95 8.44
C GLY A 32 -13.45 2.71 8.04
N SER A 33 -14.16 3.77 7.66
CA SER A 33 -15.57 3.71 7.23
C SER A 33 -15.75 3.33 5.76
N ALA A 34 -14.66 3.25 4.99
CA ALA A 34 -14.71 2.92 3.56
C ALA A 34 -15.17 1.48 3.34
N LYS A 35 -16.27 1.31 2.60
CA LYS A 35 -16.87 0.00 2.27
C LYS A 35 -16.47 -0.53 0.89
N SER A 36 -16.00 0.35 0.01
CA SER A 36 -15.61 0.02 -1.36
C SER A 36 -14.39 0.84 -1.74
N CYS A 37 -13.50 0.24 -2.52
CA CYS A 37 -12.27 0.88 -2.99
C CYS A 37 -12.13 0.63 -4.48
N ILE A 38 -11.78 1.68 -5.23
CA ILE A 38 -11.37 1.56 -6.64
C ILE A 38 -9.85 1.60 -6.65
N TYR A 39 -9.22 0.53 -7.12
CA TYR A 39 -7.78 0.44 -7.28
C TYR A 39 -7.40 0.64 -8.75
N ILE A 40 -6.71 1.74 -9.05
CA ILE A 40 -6.21 2.05 -10.39
C ILE A 40 -4.71 1.72 -10.42
N PHE A 41 -4.34 0.66 -11.13
CA PHE A 41 -2.95 0.27 -11.34
C PHE A 41 -2.47 0.65 -12.74
N LEU A 42 -1.48 1.52 -12.82
CA LEU A 42 -0.92 2.01 -14.08
C LEU A 42 0.32 1.19 -14.48
N SER A 43 0.10 0.06 -15.14
CA SER A 43 1.15 -0.84 -15.64
C SER A 43 1.98 -0.17 -16.76
N GLY A 44 3.05 0.54 -16.38
CA GLY A 44 3.92 1.29 -17.29
C GLY A 44 3.43 2.71 -17.64
N GLY A 45 2.42 3.22 -16.92
CA GLY A 45 1.79 4.50 -17.20
C GLY A 45 2.54 5.72 -16.65
N LEU A 46 1.76 6.71 -16.18
CA LEU A 46 2.20 8.03 -15.73
C LEU A 46 3.39 7.96 -14.76
N ALA A 47 4.55 8.47 -15.18
CA ALA A 47 5.74 8.52 -14.35
C ALA A 47 5.51 9.42 -13.13
N GLN A 48 5.96 8.99 -11.94
CA GLN A 48 5.76 9.74 -10.70
C GLN A 48 6.40 11.13 -10.78
N GLN A 49 7.60 11.21 -11.38
CA GLN A 49 8.30 12.47 -11.57
C GLN A 49 7.51 13.42 -12.47
N ASP A 50 6.86 12.92 -13.52
CA ASP A 50 6.13 13.74 -14.48
C ASP A 50 4.65 13.99 -14.09
N SER A 51 4.30 13.68 -12.84
CA SER A 51 2.93 13.82 -12.34
C SER A 51 2.87 14.37 -10.93
N PHE A 52 3.09 13.51 -9.93
CA PHE A 52 2.82 13.83 -8.54
C PHE A 52 4.09 14.17 -7.76
N ASP A 53 5.29 14.13 -8.35
CA ASP A 53 6.55 14.48 -7.68
C ASP A 53 7.58 15.09 -8.67
N PRO A 54 7.39 16.32 -9.16
CA PRO A 54 8.23 16.94 -10.20
C PRO A 54 9.71 17.16 -9.86
N LYS A 55 10.06 17.05 -8.57
CA LYS A 55 11.44 17.23 -8.05
C LYS A 55 12.15 18.47 -8.64
N PRO A 56 11.57 19.68 -8.52
CA PRO A 56 12.09 20.88 -9.20
C PRO A 56 13.55 21.23 -8.84
N GLU A 57 13.98 20.84 -7.63
CA GLU A 57 15.32 21.07 -7.10
C GLU A 57 16.35 19.99 -7.50
N ALA A 58 15.92 18.91 -8.17
CA ALA A 58 16.85 17.88 -8.64
C ALA A 58 17.61 18.35 -9.91
N PRO A 59 18.78 17.77 -10.21
CA PRO A 59 19.54 18.10 -11.41
C PRO A 59 18.74 17.86 -12.71
N ASP A 60 19.17 18.53 -13.78
CA ASP A 60 18.66 18.28 -15.11
C ASP A 60 18.83 16.80 -15.51
N GLY A 61 17.80 16.23 -16.12
CA GLY A 61 17.70 14.80 -16.42
C GLY A 61 17.20 13.92 -15.27
N VAL A 62 17.09 14.47 -14.04
CA VAL A 62 16.47 13.79 -12.88
C VAL A 62 15.13 14.40 -12.52
N ARG A 63 15.01 15.73 -12.58
CA ARG A 63 13.73 16.43 -12.42
C ARG A 63 12.83 16.23 -13.65
N SER A 64 11.54 16.46 -13.48
CA SER A 64 10.58 16.43 -14.60
C SER A 64 10.93 17.49 -15.65
N GLU A 65 10.59 17.21 -16.91
CA GLU A 65 10.62 18.20 -17.99
C GLU A 65 9.45 19.20 -17.93
N PHE A 66 8.38 18.85 -17.21
CA PHE A 66 7.18 19.67 -17.08
C PHE A 66 7.26 20.63 -15.90
N ALA A 67 6.57 21.77 -16.01
CA ALA A 67 6.55 22.74 -14.93
C ALA A 67 5.68 22.26 -13.75
N PRO A 68 6.09 22.50 -12.49
CA PRO A 68 5.22 22.31 -11.34
C PRO A 68 4.17 23.43 -11.24
N ILE A 69 2.95 23.09 -10.87
CA ILE A 69 1.89 24.01 -10.47
C ILE A 69 1.55 23.84 -8.99
N ALA A 70 1.18 24.95 -8.35
CA ALA A 70 0.66 24.92 -6.99
C ALA A 70 -0.71 24.23 -6.94
N THR A 71 -1.02 23.60 -5.80
CA THR A 71 -2.34 23.00 -5.54
C THR A 71 -3.10 23.80 -4.48
N GLU A 72 -4.40 23.53 -4.29
CA GLU A 72 -5.23 24.11 -3.23
C GLU A 72 -4.78 23.73 -1.80
N THR A 73 -3.87 22.77 -1.69
CA THR A 73 -3.27 22.29 -0.44
C THR A 73 -1.89 22.92 -0.31
N PRO A 74 -1.67 23.84 0.66
CA PRO A 74 -0.39 24.51 0.82
C PRO A 74 0.77 23.53 0.96
N GLY A 75 1.88 23.82 0.27
CA GLY A 75 3.08 22.99 0.29
C GLY A 75 3.08 21.80 -0.67
N ILE A 76 1.98 21.53 -1.38
CA ILE A 76 1.93 20.49 -2.43
C ILE A 76 1.97 21.14 -3.81
N SER A 77 2.90 20.69 -4.64
CA SER A 77 2.96 20.95 -6.08
C SER A 77 2.95 19.65 -6.89
N ILE A 78 2.35 19.70 -8.08
CA ILE A 78 2.24 18.60 -9.05
C ILE A 78 2.48 19.14 -10.48
N CYS A 79 2.55 18.28 -11.48
CA CYS A 79 2.74 18.64 -12.88
C CYS A 79 1.61 19.54 -13.43
N GLU A 80 1.97 20.52 -14.27
CA GLU A 80 1.05 21.47 -14.92
C GLU A 80 -0.07 20.83 -15.75
N HIS A 81 0.13 19.60 -16.23
CA HIS A 81 -0.86 18.84 -16.99
C HIS A 81 -1.96 18.20 -16.13
N LEU A 82 -1.95 18.42 -14.81
CA LEU A 82 -2.98 17.95 -13.88
C LEU A 82 -3.77 19.10 -13.21
N PRO A 83 -4.23 20.13 -13.94
CA PRO A 83 -4.80 21.34 -13.33
C PRO A 83 -6.07 21.06 -12.51
N LEU A 84 -6.87 20.08 -12.97
CA LEU A 84 -8.10 19.67 -12.29
C LEU A 84 -7.83 18.91 -10.98
N LEU A 85 -6.69 18.21 -10.86
CA LEU A 85 -6.29 17.59 -9.61
C LEU A 85 -5.69 18.61 -8.64
N ALA A 86 -4.92 19.57 -9.16
CA ALA A 86 -4.38 20.67 -8.37
C ALA A 86 -5.49 21.49 -7.69
N GLN A 87 -6.55 21.82 -8.44
CA GLN A 87 -7.76 22.50 -7.93
C GLN A 87 -8.54 21.68 -6.90
N ARG A 88 -8.34 20.35 -6.85
CA ARG A 88 -9.10 19.43 -5.97
C ARG A 88 -8.21 18.79 -4.89
N SER A 89 -7.02 19.33 -4.62
CA SER A 89 -6.05 18.71 -3.71
C SER A 89 -6.48 18.58 -2.26
N ARG A 90 -7.55 19.26 -1.85
CA ARG A 90 -8.17 19.06 -0.54
C ARG A 90 -9.00 17.78 -0.45
N MET A 91 -9.28 17.14 -1.59
CA MET A 91 -10.10 15.92 -1.71
C MET A 91 -9.27 14.64 -1.82
N TRP A 92 -7.95 14.75 -1.89
CA TRP A 92 -7.06 13.60 -2.02
C TRP A 92 -5.81 13.78 -1.15
N SER A 93 -5.19 12.65 -0.81
CA SER A 93 -3.94 12.60 -0.06
C SER A 93 -2.81 12.11 -0.95
N LEU A 94 -1.63 12.66 -0.76
CA LEU A 94 -0.43 12.24 -1.47
C LEU A 94 0.43 11.33 -0.60
N VAL A 95 0.87 10.20 -1.14
CA VAL A 95 1.82 9.31 -0.47
C VAL A 95 3.06 9.14 -1.36
N ARG A 96 4.19 9.73 -0.95
CA ARG A 96 5.49 9.67 -1.66
C ARG A 96 6.52 8.77 -0.96
N SER A 97 6.10 7.95 0.01
CA SER A 97 7.00 7.10 0.80
C SER A 97 7.27 5.72 0.19
N LEU A 98 6.65 5.38 -0.94
CA LEU A 98 6.81 4.08 -1.58
C LEU A 98 8.11 4.05 -2.41
N SER A 99 8.94 3.04 -2.17
CA SER A 99 10.15 2.77 -2.95
C SER A 99 10.48 1.28 -2.91
N HIS A 100 11.26 0.81 -3.88
CA HIS A 100 11.74 -0.57 -3.95
C HIS A 100 13.12 -0.64 -4.64
N PRO A 101 13.94 -1.68 -4.39
CA PRO A 101 15.31 -1.74 -4.91
C PRO A 101 15.43 -2.23 -6.37
N THR A 102 14.33 -2.57 -7.03
CA THR A 102 14.34 -3.13 -8.40
C THR A 102 14.15 -2.06 -9.47
N ASN A 103 14.81 -2.22 -10.61
CA ASN A 103 14.49 -1.50 -11.86
C ASN A 103 13.71 -2.39 -12.87
N GLY A 104 13.47 -3.66 -12.54
CA GLY A 104 12.79 -4.62 -13.40
C GLY A 104 11.28 -4.49 -13.33
N HIS A 105 10.65 -4.27 -14.49
CA HIS A 105 9.19 -4.08 -14.64
C HIS A 105 8.35 -5.18 -13.97
N THR A 106 8.63 -6.46 -14.27
CA THR A 106 7.84 -7.58 -13.72
C THR A 106 8.01 -7.73 -12.20
N LEU A 107 9.21 -7.48 -11.67
CA LEU A 107 9.45 -7.57 -10.24
C LEU A 107 8.84 -6.37 -9.50
N GLY A 108 8.85 -5.18 -10.10
CA GLY A 108 8.15 -4.00 -9.57
C GLY A 108 6.64 -4.25 -9.45
N HIS A 109 6.02 -4.81 -10.50
CA HIS A 109 4.61 -5.21 -10.43
C HIS A 109 4.34 -6.19 -9.29
N TYR A 110 5.21 -7.19 -9.14
CA TYR A 110 5.08 -8.15 -8.05
C TYR A 110 5.09 -7.47 -6.68
N PHE A 111 6.03 -6.55 -6.44
CA PHE A 111 6.08 -5.79 -5.18
C PHE A 111 4.85 -4.92 -4.96
N MET A 112 4.41 -4.18 -5.98
CA MET A 112 3.24 -3.30 -5.91
C MET A 112 1.95 -4.06 -5.62
N LEU A 113 1.76 -5.22 -6.26
CA LEU A 113 0.52 -6.00 -6.14
C LEU A 113 0.49 -6.87 -4.89
N THR A 114 1.64 -7.28 -4.36
CA THR A 114 1.71 -8.13 -3.14
C THR A 114 1.95 -7.33 -1.86
N GLY A 115 2.39 -6.07 -1.97
CA GLY A 115 2.81 -5.25 -0.82
C GLY A 115 4.10 -5.76 -0.14
N ARG A 116 4.90 -6.59 -0.84
CA ARG A 116 6.16 -7.14 -0.33
C ARG A 116 7.34 -6.50 -1.03
N SER A 117 8.45 -6.30 -0.32
CA SER A 117 9.74 -5.87 -0.90
C SER A 117 10.67 -7.04 -1.23
N GLU A 118 10.18 -8.27 -1.10
CA GLU A 118 10.93 -9.50 -1.36
C GLU A 118 10.13 -10.41 -2.31
N LYS A 119 10.82 -11.09 -3.22
CA LYS A 119 10.20 -12.04 -4.13
C LYS A 119 9.95 -13.38 -3.44
N SER A 120 8.92 -14.11 -3.86
CA SER A 120 8.79 -15.52 -3.49
C SER A 120 9.99 -16.33 -4.01
N PRO A 121 10.33 -17.47 -3.38
CA PRO A 121 11.32 -18.40 -3.91
C PRO A 121 10.98 -18.90 -5.33
N GLY A 122 9.70 -18.97 -5.67
CA GLY A 122 9.23 -19.43 -6.98
C GLY A 122 9.21 -18.36 -8.08
N PHE A 123 9.38 -17.08 -7.77
CA PHE A 123 9.28 -16.02 -8.77
C PHE A 123 10.32 -16.16 -9.88
N ARG A 124 9.87 -16.27 -11.13
CA ARG A 124 10.74 -16.35 -12.33
C ARG A 124 10.64 -15.17 -13.29
N GLY A 125 9.75 -14.22 -13.04
CA GLY A 125 9.59 -13.04 -13.91
C GLY A 125 8.96 -13.34 -15.29
N ASP A 126 8.45 -14.55 -15.50
CA ASP A 126 7.81 -15.02 -16.74
C ASP A 126 6.30 -14.80 -16.79
N ARG A 127 5.75 -14.11 -15.77
CA ARG A 127 4.31 -13.84 -15.61
C ARG A 127 3.44 -15.10 -15.50
N VAL A 128 4.03 -16.22 -15.07
CA VAL A 128 3.30 -17.46 -14.78
C VAL A 128 3.09 -17.58 -13.26
N PRO A 129 1.83 -17.64 -12.78
CA PRO A 129 1.55 -17.81 -11.35
C PRO A 129 2.06 -19.15 -10.82
N ARG A 130 2.51 -19.17 -9.57
CA ARG A 130 2.97 -20.37 -8.87
C ARG A 130 2.32 -20.45 -7.49
N SER A 131 2.17 -21.68 -6.99
CA SER A 131 1.63 -21.93 -5.64
C SER A 131 2.47 -21.31 -4.52
N SER A 132 3.74 -21.01 -4.78
CA SER A 132 4.65 -20.34 -3.86
C SER A 132 4.57 -18.81 -3.90
N ASP A 133 3.80 -18.22 -4.82
CA ASP A 133 3.71 -16.77 -4.93
C ASP A 133 2.88 -16.17 -3.79
N TRP A 134 3.28 -14.98 -3.33
CA TRP A 134 2.48 -14.22 -2.40
C TRP A 134 1.15 -13.80 -3.06
N PRO A 135 0.04 -13.81 -2.31
CA PRO A 135 -1.23 -13.35 -2.85
C PRO A 135 -1.14 -11.87 -3.21
N SER A 136 -1.69 -11.53 -4.37
CA SER A 136 -1.88 -10.13 -4.76
C SER A 136 -3.09 -9.52 -4.05
N ILE A 137 -3.16 -8.19 -3.99
CA ILE A 137 -4.33 -7.48 -3.51
C ILE A 137 -5.60 -7.92 -4.26
N ALA A 138 -5.51 -8.15 -5.56
CA ALA A 138 -6.66 -8.58 -6.38
C ALA A 138 -7.15 -9.99 -6.01
N SER A 139 -6.28 -10.88 -5.52
CA SER A 139 -6.67 -12.21 -5.05
C SER A 139 -7.22 -12.23 -3.62
N MET A 140 -7.02 -11.14 -2.85
CA MET A 140 -7.47 -11.04 -1.46
C MET A 140 -8.78 -10.26 -1.31
N VAL A 141 -9.09 -9.38 -2.28
CA VAL A 141 -10.18 -8.38 -2.21
C VAL A 141 -11.40 -8.78 -3.03
N GLY A 142 -11.35 -9.92 -3.73
CA GLY A 142 -12.50 -10.49 -4.45
C GLY A 142 -13.27 -11.50 -3.60
N ASP A 143 -14.58 -11.32 -3.52
CA ASP A 143 -15.54 -12.34 -3.06
C ASP A 143 -15.92 -13.27 -4.22
#